data_AF-A0A1M6CGJ8-F1
#
_entry.id   AF-A0A1M6CGJ8-F1
#
_cell.length_a   1.000
_cell.length_b   1.000
_cell.length_c   1.000
_cell.angle_alpha   90.00
_cell.angle_beta   90.00
_cell.angle_gamma   90.00
#
_symmetry.space_group_name_H-M   'P 1'
#
loop_
_entity.id
_entity.type
_entity.pdbx_description
1 polymer ?
#
loop_
_entity_poly.entity_id
_entity_poly.type
_entity_poly.pdbx_seq_one_letter_code
_entity_poly.pdbx_strand_id
1 'polypeptide(L)'
;MQRRVLDYLYNQGGLTIFAFPGEDADYEALEQFALVQNAGARFVLFDLTAKRDGNTGITVNTLFERDLTEDDIKQLEALQGQGWSFGGYSPVNKSEDAFRKFYHNLELLKKKAPHMVALLPGDEPGACHEYIFHIAKAVVIGGSAIEAAAAYVEDSPALQKAALLWLLKGMPNKKVYPRTYKAIKRSFSKSKEFRDLDWKKSPEKFNEALALLSKAEILRKNPLDGLPKIFVKLFFLFFIVIVLLPFVYPTKIDMDVSNMRDRFAERDKLSVAPSFEYTFDGKETVQRIARYAIGRFNAVITNDKMLKRYIQETMAENGYAYKAWEKNNLIYPPEGTVIKFSRPDNLSKAAADSIGAAWKYWTTIVSDSVAYITEFYHEFASENQRQHNGIDLASRQGARILAPFAAKAWTSKDERGGIIIGLVREKDVVIFMHCDQLLYLDGQEVMPGDPIATVGTTGHTTGPHAHIVTGLISKNGNKRIGNVKYKVIDPIKWFYMFKPSSP
;
A
#
# COMPACT_ATOMS: atom_id res chain seq x y z
N MET A 1 3.69 22.35 -3.22
CA MET A 1 5.01 22.47 -3.90
C MET A 1 5.48 21.08 -4.28
N GLN A 2 5.96 20.86 -5.51
CA GLN A 2 6.52 19.56 -5.92
C GLN A 2 7.83 19.28 -5.16
N ARG A 3 8.12 18.00 -4.86
CA ARG A 3 9.31 17.59 -4.11
C ARG A 3 10.61 18.12 -4.75
N ARG A 4 10.75 18.03 -6.08
CA ARG A 4 11.93 18.55 -6.80
C ARG A 4 12.16 20.05 -6.59
N VAL A 5 11.09 20.85 -6.57
CA VAL A 5 11.17 22.30 -6.32
C VAL A 5 11.57 22.59 -4.87
N LEU A 6 11.01 21.83 -3.93
CA LEU A 6 11.36 21.96 -2.51
C LEU A 6 12.83 21.60 -2.25
N ASP A 7 13.31 20.51 -2.86
CA ASP A 7 14.70 20.09 -2.78
C ASP A 7 15.63 21.13 -3.44
N TYR A 8 15.25 21.69 -4.60
CA TYR A 8 15.98 22.78 -5.25
C TYR A 8 16.10 24.02 -4.34
N LEU A 9 14.98 24.48 -3.77
CA LEU A 9 14.97 25.65 -2.87
C LEU A 9 15.79 25.41 -1.59
N TYR A 10 15.78 24.18 -1.06
CA TYR A 10 16.63 23.82 0.07
C TYR A 10 18.12 23.83 -0.31
N ASN A 11 18.46 23.29 -1.48
CA ASN A 11 19.83 23.21 -1.99
C ASN A 11 20.40 24.58 -2.39
N GLN A 12 19.57 25.63 -2.51
CA GLN A 12 20.05 27.02 -2.62
C GLN A 12 20.83 27.45 -1.39
N GLY A 13 20.81 26.69 -0.29
CA GLY A 13 21.67 26.97 0.84
C GLY A 13 21.05 27.90 1.89
N GLY A 14 21.88 28.39 2.80
CA GLY A 14 21.48 29.35 3.83
C GLY A 14 22.36 29.30 5.07
N LEU A 15 22.12 30.25 5.97
CA LEU A 15 22.89 30.42 7.19
C LEU A 15 22.25 29.68 8.37
N THR A 16 22.97 28.76 8.99
CA THR A 16 22.58 28.13 10.26
C THR A 16 23.36 28.78 11.39
N ILE A 17 22.67 29.32 12.38
CA ILE A 17 23.32 30.03 13.48
C ILE A 17 23.39 29.12 14.70
N PHE A 18 24.50 29.16 15.42
CA PHE A 18 24.66 28.55 16.73
C PHE A 18 24.93 29.62 17.77
N ALA A 19 24.34 29.46 18.95
CA ALA A 19 24.70 30.21 20.16
C ALA A 19 24.75 29.23 21.33
N PHE A 20 25.74 29.44 22.20
CA PHE A 20 25.94 28.66 23.43
C PHE A 20 25.99 29.62 24.63
N PRO A 21 24.86 30.21 25.05
CA PRO A 21 24.87 31.18 26.14
C PRO A 21 25.37 30.55 27.45
N GLY A 22 26.35 31.19 28.09
CA GLY A 22 26.96 30.73 29.34
C GLY A 22 28.07 29.68 29.20
N GLU A 23 28.42 29.26 27.98
CA GLU A 23 29.46 28.26 27.71
C GLU A 23 30.29 28.60 26.47
N ASP A 24 31.47 28.01 26.34
CA ASP A 24 32.27 28.13 25.13
C ASP A 24 31.80 27.14 24.06
N ALA A 25 31.87 27.59 22.81
CA ALA A 25 31.49 26.78 21.66
C ALA A 25 32.57 25.73 21.33
N ASP A 26 32.11 24.59 20.84
CA ASP A 26 32.98 23.53 20.34
C ASP A 26 33.24 23.76 18.84
N TYR A 27 34.32 24.47 18.56
CA TYR A 27 34.67 24.89 17.21
C TYR A 27 34.92 23.71 16.26
N GLU A 28 35.57 22.65 16.74
CA GLU A 28 35.82 21.47 15.93
C GLU A 28 34.50 20.79 15.54
N ALA A 29 33.58 20.63 16.49
CA ALA A 29 32.25 20.09 16.19
C ALA A 29 31.46 20.97 15.20
N LEU A 30 31.59 22.30 15.29
CA LEU A 30 30.96 23.24 14.35
C LEU A 30 31.56 23.14 12.94
N GLU A 31 32.89 23.05 12.82
CA GLU A 31 33.59 22.86 11.54
C GLU A 31 33.20 21.53 10.89
N GLN A 32 33.18 20.43 11.65
CA GLN A 32 32.71 19.12 11.19
C GLN A 32 31.25 19.16 10.74
N PHE A 33 30.38 19.81 11.51
CA PHE A 33 28.97 19.95 11.14
C PHE A 33 28.78 20.79 9.86
N ALA A 34 29.50 21.89 9.74
CA ALA A 34 29.47 22.74 8.56
C ALA A 34 29.99 22.00 7.31
N LEU A 35 30.96 21.11 7.47
CA LEU A 35 31.47 20.24 6.41
C LEU A 35 30.42 19.21 5.97
N VAL A 36 29.74 18.59 6.94
CA VAL A 36 28.63 17.65 6.70
C VAL A 36 27.46 18.33 5.97
N GLN A 37 27.11 19.58 6.31
CA GLN A 37 26.04 20.31 5.59
C GLN A 37 26.34 20.45 4.08
N ASN A 38 27.61 20.52 3.70
CA ASN A 38 28.06 20.65 2.31
C ASN A 38 28.57 19.31 1.74
N ALA A 39 28.10 18.18 2.28
CA ALA A 39 28.44 16.83 1.80
C ALA A 39 29.96 16.57 1.70
N GLY A 40 30.75 17.13 2.62
CA GLY A 40 32.20 16.94 2.65
C GLY A 40 33.01 17.80 1.68
N ALA A 41 32.37 18.69 0.91
CA ALA A 41 33.08 19.48 -0.10
C ALA A 41 33.88 20.64 0.52
N ARG A 42 33.17 21.56 1.20
CA ARG A 42 33.79 22.72 1.84
C ARG A 42 32.89 23.26 2.95
N PHE A 43 33.46 23.60 4.10
CA PHE A 43 32.73 24.33 5.14
C PHE A 43 32.97 25.83 5.08
N VAL A 44 31.99 26.61 5.56
CA VAL A 44 32.12 28.04 5.83
C VAL A 44 31.58 28.32 7.23
N LEU A 45 32.44 28.86 8.09
CA LEU A 45 32.13 29.22 9.48
C LEU A 45 32.42 30.70 9.72
N PHE A 46 31.43 31.44 10.22
CA PHE A 46 31.60 32.81 10.69
C PHE A 46 31.62 32.83 12.22
N ASP A 47 32.74 33.26 12.81
CA ASP A 47 32.84 33.47 14.25
C ASP A 47 32.54 34.94 14.59
N LEU A 48 31.36 35.17 15.17
CA LEU A 48 30.89 36.46 15.64
C LEU A 48 31.17 36.68 17.15
N THR A 49 31.94 35.80 17.78
CA THR A 49 32.27 35.90 19.22
C THR A 49 33.47 36.79 19.52
N ALA A 50 34.23 37.18 18.50
CA ALA A 50 35.52 37.86 18.61
C ALA A 50 36.61 37.08 19.36
N LYS A 51 36.42 35.78 19.62
CA LYS A 51 37.37 34.95 20.40
C LYS A 51 38.47 34.30 19.56
N ARG A 52 38.25 34.13 18.25
CA ARG A 52 39.18 33.44 17.35
C ARG A 52 39.45 34.26 16.10
N ASP A 53 40.69 34.16 15.62
CA ASP A 53 41.06 34.60 14.29
C ASP A 53 40.68 33.55 13.23
N GLY A 54 40.22 34.02 12.08
CA GLY A 54 39.85 33.17 10.96
C GLY A 54 41.07 32.63 10.21
N ASN A 55 40.88 31.53 9.46
CA ASN A 55 41.93 30.97 8.61
C ASN A 55 42.02 31.63 7.22
N THR A 56 41.09 32.54 6.89
CA THR A 56 40.96 33.11 5.54
C THR A 56 41.84 34.33 5.29
N GLY A 57 42.36 34.96 6.34
CA GLY A 57 42.98 36.28 6.27
C GLY A 57 42.00 37.43 6.01
N ILE A 58 40.71 37.14 5.78
CA ILE A 58 39.63 38.12 5.66
C ILE A 58 38.82 38.08 6.94
N THR A 59 38.76 39.21 7.64
CA THR A 59 37.99 39.28 8.89
C THR A 59 36.49 39.35 8.62
N VAL A 60 35.69 38.99 9.62
CA VAL A 60 34.25 39.22 9.55
C VAL A 60 33.95 40.70 9.37
N ASN A 61 34.69 41.62 9.99
CA ASN A 61 34.45 43.06 9.84
C ASN A 61 34.59 43.53 8.39
N THR A 62 35.59 43.00 7.67
CA THR A 62 35.78 43.28 6.24
C THR A 62 34.53 42.92 5.43
N LEU A 63 33.84 41.83 5.77
CA LEU A 63 32.60 41.41 5.10
C LEU A 63 31.45 42.40 5.30
N PHE A 64 31.47 43.23 6.36
CA PHE A 64 30.48 44.28 6.60
C PHE A 64 30.89 45.64 6.02
N GLU A 65 32.19 45.86 5.79
CA GLU A 65 32.73 47.16 5.38
C GLU A 65 32.76 47.33 3.85
N ARG A 66 33.10 46.26 3.12
CA ARG A 66 33.24 46.28 1.65
C ARG A 66 32.77 44.98 0.99
N ASP A 67 32.48 45.05 -0.29
CA ASP A 67 32.23 43.85 -1.10
C ASP A 67 33.53 43.08 -1.36
N LEU A 68 33.43 41.75 -1.43
CA LEU A 68 34.52 40.87 -1.82
C LEU A 68 34.79 41.02 -3.33
N THR A 69 36.05 41.23 -3.65
CA THR A 69 36.56 41.30 -5.02
C THR A 69 36.81 39.89 -5.58
N GLU A 70 37.01 39.77 -6.89
CA GLU A 70 37.39 38.48 -7.50
C GLU A 70 38.71 37.93 -6.96
N ASP A 71 39.64 38.81 -6.60
CA ASP A 71 40.94 38.41 -6.06
C ASP A 71 40.81 37.91 -4.61
N ASP A 72 39.91 38.49 -3.82
CA ASP A 72 39.56 37.95 -2.49
C ASP A 72 39.02 36.51 -2.63
N ILE A 73 38.16 36.25 -3.63
CA ILE A 73 37.62 34.91 -3.88
C ILE A 73 38.72 33.94 -4.32
N LYS A 74 39.64 34.37 -5.20
CA LYS A 74 40.80 33.54 -5.60
C LYS A 74 41.70 33.22 -4.41
N GLN A 75 41.93 34.19 -3.52
CA GLN A 75 42.70 33.98 -2.29
C GLN A 75 42.03 32.93 -1.40
N LEU A 76 40.71 33.00 -1.22
CA LEU A 76 39.95 32.00 -0.46
C LEU A 76 40.05 30.60 -1.10
N GLU A 77 39.96 30.51 -2.42
CA GLU A 77 40.07 29.23 -3.14
C GLU A 77 41.49 28.64 -3.12
N ALA A 78 42.52 29.46 -2.95
CA ALA A 78 43.91 29.04 -2.86
C ALA A 78 44.31 28.45 -1.48
N LEU A 79 43.46 28.61 -0.45
CA LEU A 79 43.73 28.05 0.88
C LEU A 79 43.79 26.52 0.83
N GLN A 80 44.89 25.95 1.33
CA GLN A 80 45.02 24.50 1.48
C GLN A 80 44.12 23.99 2.60
N GLY A 81 43.08 23.22 2.26
CA GLY A 81 42.15 22.60 3.23
C GLY A 81 40.70 22.55 2.73
N GLN A 82 39.82 21.93 3.51
CA GLN A 82 38.39 21.76 3.19
C GLN A 82 37.47 22.83 3.79
N GLY A 83 37.96 24.02 4.19
CA GLY A 83 37.03 25.05 4.73
C GLY A 83 37.57 26.43 5.03
N TRP A 84 36.63 27.37 5.12
CA TRP A 84 36.84 28.79 5.38
C TRP A 84 36.25 29.17 6.75
N SER A 85 37.10 29.63 7.66
CA SER A 85 36.70 30.23 8.92
C SER A 85 37.00 31.72 8.90
N PHE A 86 35.98 32.54 9.12
CA PHE A 86 36.08 33.99 9.22
C PHE A 86 35.99 34.36 10.70
N GLY A 87 37.01 35.04 11.22
CA GLY A 87 37.06 35.52 12.61
C GLY A 87 37.30 37.03 12.68
N GLY A 88 37.66 37.56 13.84
CA GLY A 88 37.93 38.99 14.01
C GLY A 88 36.69 39.88 13.91
N TYR A 89 35.55 39.41 14.42
CA TYR A 89 34.34 40.23 14.57
C TYR A 89 34.53 41.33 15.62
N SER A 90 33.97 42.52 15.36
CA SER A 90 33.85 43.59 16.36
C SER A 90 32.40 44.07 16.44
N PRO A 91 31.83 44.21 17.66
CA PRO A 91 30.41 44.50 17.91
C PRO A 91 30.00 45.96 17.65
N VAL A 92 30.80 46.74 16.93
CA VAL A 92 30.45 48.14 16.60
C VAL A 92 29.11 48.16 15.87
N ASN A 93 28.23 49.10 16.24
CA ASN A 93 26.87 49.23 15.73
C ASN A 93 26.88 49.41 14.19
N LYS A 94 26.75 48.30 13.47
CA LYS A 94 26.81 48.25 12.01
C LYS A 94 25.45 48.68 11.45
N SER A 95 25.48 49.70 10.61
CA SER A 95 24.31 50.26 9.94
C SER A 95 23.64 49.24 9.02
N GLU A 96 22.40 49.53 8.59
CA GLU A 96 21.69 48.72 7.59
C GLU A 96 22.53 48.54 6.30
N ASP A 97 23.28 49.56 5.89
CA ASP A 97 24.18 49.51 4.73
C ASP A 97 25.30 48.47 4.91
N ALA A 98 25.90 48.40 6.10
CA ALA A 98 26.90 47.40 6.43
C ALA A 98 26.31 45.98 6.42
N PHE A 99 25.06 45.82 6.87
CA PHE A 99 24.35 44.54 6.77
C PHE A 99 24.07 44.15 5.31
N ARG A 100 23.72 45.11 4.43
CA ARG A 100 23.52 44.85 3.00
C ARG A 100 24.80 44.34 2.32
N LYS A 101 25.95 44.94 2.64
CA LYS A 101 27.27 44.46 2.17
C LYS A 101 27.57 43.06 2.67
N PHE A 102 27.36 42.80 3.96
CA PHE A 102 27.50 41.47 4.53
C PHE A 102 26.61 40.44 3.83
N TYR A 103 25.35 40.78 3.58
CA TYR A 103 24.42 39.92 2.86
C TYR A 103 24.84 39.67 1.41
N HIS A 104 25.35 40.70 0.72
CA HIS A 104 25.89 40.55 -0.63
C HIS A 104 27.07 39.56 -0.65
N ASN A 105 28.02 39.74 0.27
CA ASN A 105 29.16 38.84 0.43
C ASN A 105 28.74 37.41 0.79
N LEU A 106 27.72 37.26 1.64
CA LEU A 106 27.13 35.98 1.98
C LEU A 106 26.59 35.27 0.73
N GLU A 107 25.87 35.97 -0.15
CA GLU A 107 25.35 35.41 -1.40
C GLU A 107 26.46 35.04 -2.39
N LEU A 108 27.59 35.77 -2.42
CA LEU A 108 28.77 35.38 -3.20
C LEU A 108 29.38 34.07 -2.68
N LEU A 109 29.58 33.96 -1.36
CA LEU A 109 30.12 32.77 -0.71
C LEU A 109 29.18 31.57 -0.85
N LYS A 110 27.86 31.78 -0.83
CA LYS A 110 26.84 30.74 -1.01
C LYS A 110 26.97 29.99 -2.33
N LYS A 111 27.47 30.63 -3.39
CA LYS A 111 27.75 29.97 -4.68
C LYS A 111 28.84 28.91 -4.59
N LYS A 112 29.70 28.99 -3.57
CA LYS A 112 30.85 28.08 -3.35
C LYS A 112 30.56 27.06 -2.26
N ALA A 113 29.90 27.48 -1.18
CA ALA A 113 29.43 26.63 -0.10
C ALA A 113 27.98 27.02 0.24
N PRO A 114 26.97 26.29 -0.30
CA PRO A 114 25.57 26.65 -0.13
C PRO A 114 25.17 26.75 1.33
N HIS A 115 25.66 25.86 2.18
CA HIS A 115 25.31 25.83 3.58
C HIS A 115 26.42 26.45 4.43
N MET A 116 26.08 27.50 5.18
CA MET A 116 27.04 28.24 6.00
C MET A 116 26.63 28.17 7.47
N VAL A 117 27.62 28.22 8.36
CA VAL A 117 27.40 28.22 9.80
C VAL A 117 27.92 29.53 10.38
N ALA A 118 27.18 30.13 11.31
CA ALA A 118 27.67 31.26 12.10
C ALA A 118 27.57 30.91 13.59
N LEU A 119 28.61 31.27 14.33
CA LEU A 119 28.62 31.22 15.78
C LEU A 119 28.40 32.64 16.31
N LEU A 120 27.34 32.83 17.09
CA LEU A 120 27.05 34.08 17.79
C LEU A 120 27.68 34.11 19.17
N PRO A 121 27.96 35.31 19.70
CA PRO A 121 28.40 35.43 21.07
C PRO A 121 27.27 35.02 22.03
N GLY A 122 27.68 34.47 23.17
CA GLY A 122 26.77 33.94 24.19
C GLY A 122 26.24 34.99 25.17
N ASP A 123 26.57 36.27 24.95
CA ASP A 123 26.09 37.46 25.67
C ASP A 123 24.99 38.19 24.86
N GLU A 124 24.52 39.34 25.33
CA GLU A 124 23.32 39.99 24.77
C GLU A 124 23.42 40.25 23.25
N PRO A 125 22.45 39.78 22.43
CA PRO A 125 22.47 40.00 20.99
C PRO A 125 22.37 41.49 20.65
N GLY A 126 23.47 42.11 20.22
CA GLY A 126 23.47 43.48 19.68
C GLY A 126 22.57 43.69 18.44
N ALA A 127 22.27 44.95 18.13
CA ALA A 127 21.31 45.35 17.07
C ALA A 127 21.59 44.72 15.69
N CYS A 128 22.86 44.51 15.32
CA CYS A 128 23.21 43.89 14.05
C CYS A 128 22.83 42.40 13.97
N HIS A 129 22.84 41.71 15.12
CA HIS A 129 22.45 40.30 15.19
C HIS A 129 20.97 40.10 14.86
N GLU A 130 20.12 41.11 15.12
CA GLU A 130 18.70 41.06 14.75
C GLU A 130 18.50 40.85 13.25
N TYR A 131 19.26 41.57 12.41
CA TYR A 131 19.21 41.41 10.96
C TYR A 131 19.72 40.02 10.52
N ILE A 132 20.76 39.50 11.19
CA ILE A 132 21.31 38.18 10.89
C ILE A 132 20.30 37.07 11.22
N PHE A 133 19.52 37.22 12.30
CA PHE A 133 18.43 36.27 12.63
C PHE A 133 17.34 36.22 11.56
N HIS A 134 17.09 37.32 10.83
CA HIS A 134 16.08 37.34 9.77
C HIS A 134 16.47 36.54 8.53
N ILE A 135 17.77 36.44 8.23
CA ILE A 135 18.30 35.66 7.10
C ILE A 135 18.67 34.23 7.50
N ALA A 136 18.66 33.92 8.80
CA ALA A 136 18.95 32.60 9.32
C ALA A 136 17.89 31.57 8.89
N LYS A 137 18.37 30.44 8.39
CA LYS A 137 17.57 29.24 8.12
C LYS A 137 17.08 28.61 9.41
N ALA A 138 17.95 28.57 10.42
CA ALA A 138 17.66 28.10 11.76
C ALA A 138 18.63 28.73 12.75
N VAL A 139 18.18 28.91 14.00
CA VAL A 139 19.02 29.35 15.11
C VAL A 139 19.02 28.27 16.18
N VAL A 140 20.17 27.64 16.36
CA VAL A 140 20.42 26.55 17.30
C VAL A 140 20.95 27.12 18.60
N ILE A 141 20.21 26.89 19.69
CA ILE A 141 20.62 27.22 21.04
C ILE A 141 21.04 25.92 21.73
N GLY A 142 22.31 25.84 22.10
CA GLY A 142 22.91 24.69 22.76
C GLY A 142 23.56 25.07 24.09
N GLY A 143 24.19 24.07 24.72
CA GLY A 143 24.87 24.20 26.02
C GLY A 143 24.19 23.37 27.11
N SER A 144 24.55 23.64 28.35
CA SER A 144 23.99 23.04 29.57
C SER A 144 23.31 24.08 30.49
N ALA A 145 23.67 25.35 30.38
CA ALA A 145 23.10 26.45 31.17
C ALA A 145 21.69 26.88 30.70
N ILE A 146 20.64 26.20 31.17
CA ILE A 146 19.24 26.46 30.79
C ILE A 146 18.82 27.90 31.03
N GLU A 147 19.12 28.48 32.19
CA GLU A 147 18.65 29.82 32.54
C GLU A 147 19.36 30.92 31.74
N ALA A 148 20.67 30.76 31.46
CA ALA A 148 21.42 31.67 30.61
C ALA A 148 20.89 31.66 29.16
N ALA A 149 20.68 30.45 28.62
CA ALA A 149 20.08 30.28 27.30
C ALA A 149 18.63 30.81 27.24
N ALA A 150 17.89 30.70 28.35
CA ALA A 150 16.52 31.18 28.42
C ALA A 150 16.43 32.71 28.40
N ALA A 151 17.28 33.37 29.19
CA ALA A 151 17.41 34.83 29.22
C ALA A 151 17.84 35.36 27.85
N TYR A 152 18.87 34.77 27.23
CA TYR A 152 19.35 35.13 25.89
C TYR A 152 18.24 35.19 24.83
N VAL A 153 17.30 34.23 24.86
CA VAL A 153 16.14 34.21 23.95
C VAL A 153 15.03 35.17 24.42
N GLU A 154 14.84 35.36 25.72
CA GLU A 154 13.78 36.22 26.27
C GLU A 154 14.05 37.71 25.97
N ASP A 155 15.33 38.08 25.91
CA ASP A 155 15.78 39.45 25.69
C ASP A 155 15.83 39.83 24.20
N SER A 156 15.77 38.86 23.28
CA SER A 156 15.80 39.12 21.83
C SER A 156 14.46 38.83 21.13
N PRO A 157 13.65 39.85 20.77
CA PRO A 157 12.40 39.68 20.02
C PRO A 157 12.59 39.04 18.64
N ALA A 158 13.72 39.31 17.98
CA ALA A 158 14.06 38.73 16.69
C ALA A 158 14.27 37.21 16.81
N LEU A 159 15.02 36.78 17.83
CA LEU A 159 15.29 35.37 18.10
C LEU A 159 14.02 34.58 18.45
N GLN A 160 13.08 35.20 19.16
CA GLN A 160 11.76 34.60 19.49
C GLN A 160 10.90 34.29 18.25
N LYS A 161 11.13 35.01 17.15
CA LYS A 161 10.42 34.83 15.87
C LYS A 161 11.18 33.96 14.88
N ALA A 162 12.47 33.73 15.11
CA ALA A 162 13.32 32.90 14.27
C ALA A 162 12.94 31.42 14.34
N ALA A 163 13.44 30.62 13.40
CA ALA A 163 13.31 29.17 13.40
C ALA A 163 14.25 28.56 14.48
N LEU A 164 13.84 28.68 15.74
CA LEU A 164 14.61 28.31 16.93
C LEU A 164 14.72 26.78 17.10
N LEU A 165 15.92 26.27 17.37
CA LEU A 165 16.19 24.89 17.75
C LEU A 165 16.85 24.86 19.12
N TRP A 166 16.10 24.39 20.11
CA TRP A 166 16.55 24.28 21.50
C TRP A 166 17.09 22.88 21.77
N LEU A 167 18.40 22.75 21.97
CA LEU A 167 19.08 21.47 22.17
C LEU A 167 19.38 21.14 23.65
N LEU A 168 19.06 22.06 24.58
CA LEU A 168 19.34 21.83 26.00
C LEU A 168 18.40 20.76 26.56
N LYS A 169 18.92 19.93 27.47
CA LYS A 169 18.18 18.86 28.17
C LYS A 169 17.28 19.44 29.27
N GLY A 170 16.21 20.11 28.87
CA GLY A 170 15.22 20.68 29.79
C GLY A 170 14.45 21.84 29.17
N MET A 171 13.34 22.23 29.80
CA MET A 171 12.57 23.41 29.42
C MET A 171 12.82 24.53 30.43
N PRO A 172 12.93 25.79 30.00
CA PRO A 172 13.05 26.91 30.91
C PRO A 172 11.78 27.12 31.73
N ASN A 173 11.90 27.81 32.87
CA ASN A 173 10.76 28.10 33.73
C ASN A 173 9.74 29.00 33.00
N LYS A 174 8.54 28.46 32.75
CA LYS A 174 7.47 29.16 32.02
C LYS A 174 7.06 30.50 32.67
N LYS A 175 7.15 30.63 34.00
CA LYS A 175 6.75 31.86 34.70
C LYS A 175 7.80 32.96 34.57
N VAL A 176 9.08 32.57 34.53
CA VAL A 176 10.22 33.51 34.45
C VAL A 176 10.50 33.90 33.00
N TYR A 177 10.47 32.94 32.08
CA TYR A 177 10.78 33.13 30.66
C TYR A 177 9.59 32.75 29.75
N PRO A 178 8.48 33.49 29.81
CA PRO A 178 7.27 33.14 29.09
C PRO A 178 7.44 33.20 27.56
N ARG A 179 8.23 34.15 27.03
CA ARG A 179 8.41 34.32 25.58
C ARG A 179 9.31 33.23 25.03
N THR A 180 10.42 32.93 25.70
CA THR A 180 11.30 31.81 25.34
C THR A 180 10.56 30.49 25.40
N TYR A 181 9.82 30.22 26.48
CA TYR A 181 9.03 29.00 26.60
C TYR A 181 8.03 28.85 25.43
N LYS A 182 7.41 29.96 25.00
CA LYS A 182 6.49 29.99 23.86
C LYS A 182 7.22 29.80 22.53
N ALA A 183 8.39 30.39 22.35
CA ALA A 183 9.23 30.23 21.17
C ALA A 183 9.64 28.77 20.98
N ILE A 184 10.15 28.11 22.04
CA ILE A 184 10.52 26.68 22.03
C ILE A 184 9.31 25.80 21.70
N LYS A 185 8.13 26.11 22.26
CA LYS A 185 6.90 25.33 21.97
C LYS A 185 6.40 25.46 20.54
N ARG A 186 6.63 26.61 19.90
CA ARG A 186 6.24 26.86 18.51
C ARG A 186 7.22 26.27 17.52
N SER A 187 8.44 25.99 17.96
CA SER A 187 9.49 25.46 17.13
C SER A 187 9.53 23.92 17.15
N PHE A 188 10.39 23.36 16.33
CA PHE A 188 10.52 21.91 16.16
C PHE A 188 11.42 21.25 17.22
N SER A 189 11.90 22.00 18.21
CA SER A 189 12.79 21.50 19.26
C SER A 189 12.24 20.29 20.04
N LYS A 190 10.91 20.12 20.06
CA LYS A 190 10.23 19.00 20.74
C LYS A 190 10.00 17.79 19.86
N SER A 191 10.35 17.86 18.58
CA SER A 191 10.18 16.73 17.68
C SER A 191 11.12 15.59 18.09
N LYS A 192 10.72 14.35 17.83
CA LYS A 192 11.46 13.15 18.24
C LYS A 192 12.86 13.12 17.62
N GLU A 193 13.00 13.73 16.46
CA GLU A 193 14.22 13.80 15.65
C GLU A 193 15.34 14.58 16.35
N PHE A 194 15.01 15.59 17.18
CA PHE A 194 16.01 16.40 17.88
C PHE A 194 16.17 16.05 19.35
N ARG A 195 15.10 15.58 20.01
CA ARG A 195 15.06 15.43 21.48
C ARG A 195 16.17 14.51 22.02
N ASP A 196 16.46 13.44 21.30
CA ASP A 196 17.38 12.39 21.75
C ASP A 196 18.69 12.39 20.91
N LEU A 197 18.90 13.42 20.08
CA LEU A 197 20.00 13.47 19.12
C LEU A 197 21.14 14.36 19.62
N ASP A 198 22.32 13.77 19.74
CA ASP A 198 23.56 14.50 20.03
C ASP A 198 24.22 14.94 18.72
N TRP A 199 24.09 16.23 18.39
CA TRP A 199 24.60 16.80 17.14
C TRP A 199 26.12 16.71 17.02
N LYS A 200 26.86 16.64 18.14
CA LYS A 200 28.32 16.49 18.12
C LYS A 200 28.73 15.07 17.77
N LYS A 201 28.02 14.06 18.30
CA LYS A 201 28.30 12.64 18.04
C LYS A 201 27.74 12.12 16.73
N SER A 202 26.69 12.76 16.20
CA SER A 202 26.01 12.32 14.99
C SER A 202 25.63 13.51 14.11
N PRO A 203 26.62 14.24 13.55
CA PRO A 203 26.38 15.44 12.76
C PRO A 203 25.58 15.16 11.48
N GLU A 204 25.73 13.99 10.88
CA GLU A 204 24.98 13.55 9.68
C GLU A 204 23.47 13.48 9.94
N LYS A 205 23.08 12.76 11.00
CA LYS A 205 21.67 12.64 11.40
C LYS A 205 21.08 14.00 11.79
N PHE A 206 21.89 14.85 12.43
CA PHE A 206 21.45 16.20 12.80
C PHE A 206 21.26 17.08 11.56
N ASN A 207 22.12 16.94 10.55
CA ASN A 207 21.95 17.61 9.25
C ASN A 207 20.68 17.13 8.52
N GLU A 208 20.38 15.83 8.52
CA GLU A 208 19.14 15.30 7.93
C GLU A 208 17.90 15.86 8.63
N ALA A 209 17.89 15.89 9.96
CA ALA A 209 16.79 16.46 10.73
C ALA A 209 16.64 17.96 10.43
N LEU A 210 17.75 18.71 10.41
CA LEU A 210 17.75 20.14 10.06
C LEU A 210 17.26 20.37 8.63
N ALA A 211 17.58 19.47 7.70
CA ALA A 211 17.10 19.51 6.32
C ALA A 211 15.57 19.42 6.25
N LEU A 212 14.97 18.49 6.99
CA LEU A 212 13.51 18.34 7.07
C LEU A 212 12.85 19.60 7.64
N LEU A 213 13.40 20.17 8.71
CA LEU A 213 12.88 21.41 9.29
C LEU A 213 12.89 22.56 8.31
N SER A 214 13.99 22.71 7.60
CA SER A 214 14.17 23.81 6.66
C SER A 214 13.20 23.68 5.49
N LYS A 215 12.98 22.45 5.01
CA LYS A 215 11.96 22.16 4.01
C LYS A 215 10.55 22.46 4.53
N ALA A 216 10.25 22.10 5.77
CA ALA A 216 8.97 22.44 6.41
C ALA A 216 8.78 23.96 6.50
N GLU A 217 9.83 24.71 6.82
CA GLU A 217 9.79 26.17 6.88
C GLU A 217 9.62 26.82 5.51
N ILE A 218 10.27 26.28 4.46
CA ILE A 218 10.04 26.70 3.06
C ILE A 218 8.57 26.51 2.70
N LEU A 219 7.98 25.36 3.04
CA LEU A 219 6.56 25.10 2.80
C LEU A 219 5.65 26.04 3.61
N ARG A 220 6.03 26.39 4.85
CA ARG A 220 5.27 27.32 5.70
C ARG A 220 5.27 28.73 5.12
N LYS A 221 6.42 29.19 4.62
CA LYS A 221 6.58 30.51 3.97
C LYS A 221 5.96 30.58 2.58
N ASN A 222 5.83 29.43 1.91
CA ASN A 222 5.20 29.29 0.59
C ASN A 222 3.94 28.42 0.70
N PRO A 223 2.90 28.90 1.41
CA PRO A 223 1.67 28.15 1.57
C PRO A 223 1.05 27.83 0.20
N LEU A 224 0.27 26.75 0.13
CA LEU A 224 -0.53 26.47 -1.06
C LEU A 224 -1.40 27.70 -1.37
N ASP A 225 -1.42 28.12 -2.64
CA ASP A 225 -2.27 29.19 -3.15
C ASP A 225 -3.26 28.68 -4.21
N GLY A 226 -4.31 29.46 -4.46
CA GLY A 226 -5.38 29.10 -5.40
C GLY A 226 -6.29 27.96 -4.92
N LEU A 227 -6.78 27.17 -5.88
CA LEU A 227 -7.74 26.07 -5.65
C LEU A 227 -7.30 25.06 -4.57
N PRO A 228 -6.04 24.60 -4.49
CA PRO A 228 -5.61 23.69 -3.43
C PRO A 228 -5.75 24.28 -2.02
N LYS A 229 -5.51 25.58 -1.83
CA LYS A 229 -5.67 26.27 -0.54
C LYS A 229 -7.13 26.27 -0.08
N ILE A 230 -8.02 26.58 -1.02
CA ILE A 230 -9.47 26.62 -0.82
C ILE A 230 -9.96 25.22 -0.48
N PHE A 231 -9.50 24.21 -1.23
CA PHE A 231 -9.89 22.82 -1.00
C PHE A 231 -9.45 22.31 0.36
N VAL A 232 -8.22 22.60 0.81
CA VAL A 232 -7.74 22.18 2.14
C VAL A 232 -8.47 22.92 3.27
N LYS A 233 -8.70 24.24 3.14
CA LYS A 233 -9.43 25.02 4.16
C LYS A 233 -10.90 24.61 4.26
N LEU A 234 -11.53 24.36 3.12
CA LEU A 234 -12.94 23.96 3.04
C LEU A 234 -13.09 22.45 3.06
N PHE A 235 -12.03 21.66 3.25
CA PHE A 235 -12.10 20.20 3.20
C PHE A 235 -13.14 19.67 4.19
N PHE A 236 -13.13 20.17 5.41
CA PHE A 236 -14.13 19.81 6.41
C PHE A 236 -15.53 20.25 6.02
N LEU A 237 -15.70 21.41 5.38
CA LEU A 237 -16.99 21.87 4.89
C LEU A 237 -17.49 20.99 3.75
N PHE A 238 -16.65 20.68 2.76
CA PHE A 238 -16.96 19.77 1.66
C PHE A 238 -17.25 18.36 2.16
N PHE A 239 -16.48 17.88 3.13
CA PHE A 239 -16.70 16.58 3.78
C PHE A 239 -18.06 16.56 4.49
N ILE A 240 -18.38 17.61 5.26
CA ILE A 240 -19.69 17.75 5.91
C ILE A 240 -20.79 17.82 4.84
N VAL A 241 -20.64 18.60 3.78
CA VAL A 241 -21.61 18.70 2.68
C VAL A 241 -21.81 17.34 2.00
N ILE A 242 -20.75 16.57 1.76
CA ILE A 242 -20.82 15.22 1.18
C ILE A 242 -21.50 14.24 2.15
N VAL A 243 -21.21 14.34 3.45
CA VAL A 243 -21.84 13.52 4.49
C VAL A 243 -23.32 13.88 4.67
N LEU A 244 -23.69 15.16 4.54
CA LEU A 244 -25.05 15.68 4.69
C LEU A 244 -25.88 15.59 3.40
N LEU A 245 -25.24 15.50 2.24
CA LEU A 245 -25.88 15.40 0.91
C LEU A 245 -26.96 14.31 0.84
N PRO A 246 -26.73 13.08 1.36
CA PRO A 246 -27.74 12.02 1.40
C PRO A 246 -28.96 12.32 2.29
N PHE A 247 -28.85 13.27 3.21
CA PHE A 247 -29.91 13.65 4.15
C PHE A 247 -30.73 14.86 3.66
N VAL A 248 -30.12 15.73 2.83
CA VAL A 248 -30.77 16.94 2.29
C VAL A 248 -31.45 16.66 0.95
N TYR A 249 -30.83 15.85 0.10
CA TYR A 249 -31.49 15.21 -1.03
C TYR A 249 -31.81 13.78 -0.59
N PRO A 250 -33.03 13.50 -0.09
CA PRO A 250 -33.49 12.13 -0.02
C PRO A 250 -33.59 11.64 -1.47
N THR A 251 -32.49 11.14 -2.00
CA THR A 251 -32.56 10.16 -3.08
C THR A 251 -33.54 9.14 -2.57
N LYS A 252 -34.64 8.91 -3.30
CA LYS A 252 -35.61 7.86 -2.94
C LYS A 252 -34.78 6.66 -2.52
N ILE A 253 -34.87 6.29 -1.25
CA ILE A 253 -34.17 5.12 -0.74
C ILE A 253 -34.78 4.00 -1.55
N ASP A 254 -34.03 3.55 -2.55
CA ASP A 254 -34.43 2.41 -3.33
C ASP A 254 -34.38 1.26 -2.35
N MET A 255 -35.57 0.81 -1.92
CA MET A 255 -35.71 -0.25 -0.93
C MET A 255 -35.25 -1.60 -1.50
N ASP A 256 -34.89 -1.62 -2.77
CA ASP A 256 -34.23 -2.73 -3.41
C ASP A 256 -32.78 -2.84 -2.93
N VAL A 257 -32.53 -3.94 -2.21
CA VAL A 257 -31.22 -4.39 -1.71
C VAL A 257 -30.13 -4.07 -2.74
N SER A 258 -28.98 -3.49 -2.33
CA SER A 258 -27.85 -3.13 -3.21
C SER A 258 -27.33 -4.27 -4.12
N ASN A 259 -27.73 -5.53 -3.85
CA ASN A 259 -27.49 -6.70 -4.69
C ASN A 259 -28.52 -6.90 -5.81
N MET A 260 -29.52 -6.02 -5.95
CA MET A 260 -30.54 -6.03 -7.00
C MET A 260 -30.32 -4.93 -8.06
N ARG A 261 -29.31 -4.07 -7.90
CA ARG A 261 -28.86 -3.21 -9.00
C ARG A 261 -28.39 -4.11 -10.13
N ASP A 262 -29.07 -4.02 -11.27
CA ASP A 262 -28.77 -4.79 -12.49
C ASP A 262 -27.40 -4.33 -13.06
N ARG A 263 -26.32 -4.88 -12.50
CA ARG A 263 -24.94 -4.62 -12.94
C ARG A 263 -24.60 -5.40 -14.21
N PHE A 264 -25.53 -6.14 -14.81
CA PHE A 264 -25.26 -6.93 -16.00
C PHE A 264 -24.93 -6.05 -17.20
N ALA A 265 -25.58 -4.90 -17.40
CA ALA A 265 -25.24 -4.01 -18.51
C ALA A 265 -23.80 -3.44 -18.42
N GLU A 266 -23.32 -3.15 -17.20
CA GLU A 266 -21.94 -2.69 -16.97
C GLU A 266 -20.95 -3.86 -16.98
N ARG A 267 -21.30 -5.00 -16.39
CA ARG A 267 -20.49 -6.22 -16.39
C ARG A 267 -20.35 -6.82 -17.77
N ASP A 268 -21.42 -6.92 -18.55
CA ASP A 268 -21.43 -7.48 -19.90
C ASP A 268 -20.74 -6.51 -20.90
N LYS A 269 -20.66 -5.21 -20.57
CA LYS A 269 -19.75 -4.25 -21.23
C LYS A 269 -18.27 -4.45 -20.89
N LEU A 270 -17.95 -4.99 -19.71
CA LEU A 270 -16.58 -5.07 -19.16
C LEU A 270 -16.00 -6.50 -19.11
N SER A 271 -16.84 -7.53 -19.22
CA SER A 271 -16.51 -8.95 -19.11
C SER A 271 -16.34 -9.54 -20.51
N VAL A 272 -15.15 -10.07 -20.77
CA VAL A 272 -14.84 -10.73 -22.04
C VAL A 272 -15.72 -11.98 -22.22
N ALA A 273 -16.47 -11.95 -23.32
CA ALA A 273 -17.27 -12.98 -24.01
C ALA A 273 -18.69 -13.32 -23.46
N PRO A 274 -19.77 -12.71 -24.02
CA PRO A 274 -21.18 -13.07 -23.74
C PRO A 274 -21.61 -14.42 -24.35
N SER A 275 -20.67 -15.13 -24.96
CA SER A 275 -20.85 -16.44 -25.60
C SER A 275 -19.50 -17.15 -25.70
N PHE A 276 -19.48 -18.47 -25.85
CA PHE A 276 -18.27 -19.20 -26.26
C PHE A 276 -18.59 -20.14 -27.42
N GLU A 277 -17.59 -20.46 -28.22
CA GLU A 277 -17.72 -21.44 -29.31
C GLU A 277 -17.14 -22.78 -28.87
N TYR A 278 -17.77 -23.87 -29.32
CA TYR A 278 -17.28 -25.23 -29.09
C TYR A 278 -17.25 -25.99 -30.42
N THR A 279 -16.10 -26.59 -30.72
CA THR A 279 -15.91 -27.46 -31.89
C THR A 279 -16.16 -28.91 -31.49
N PHE A 280 -17.13 -29.55 -32.12
CA PHE A 280 -17.51 -30.94 -31.84
C PHE A 280 -16.60 -31.95 -32.52
N ASP A 281 -16.37 -33.07 -31.84
CA ASP A 281 -15.52 -34.19 -32.26
C ASP A 281 -16.33 -35.39 -32.79
N GLY A 282 -17.64 -35.22 -33.02
CA GLY A 282 -18.56 -36.29 -33.43
C GLY A 282 -18.99 -37.26 -32.31
N LYS A 283 -18.38 -37.17 -31.11
CA LYS A 283 -18.69 -38.02 -29.95
C LYS A 283 -19.39 -37.24 -28.85
N GLU A 284 -19.11 -35.94 -28.75
CA GLU A 284 -19.74 -35.06 -27.78
C GLU A 284 -21.18 -34.72 -28.11
N THR A 285 -21.95 -34.53 -27.04
CA THR A 285 -23.38 -34.20 -27.16
C THR A 285 -23.61 -32.73 -26.92
N VAL A 286 -24.55 -32.13 -27.67
CA VAL A 286 -24.98 -30.75 -27.40
C VAL A 286 -25.52 -30.63 -25.99
N GLN A 287 -26.17 -31.68 -25.46
CA GLN A 287 -26.69 -31.74 -24.11
C GLN A 287 -25.60 -31.52 -23.05
N ARG A 288 -24.44 -32.17 -23.18
CA ARG A 288 -23.33 -32.01 -22.23
C ARG A 288 -22.78 -30.58 -22.25
N ILE A 289 -22.53 -30.05 -23.44
CA ILE A 289 -22.00 -28.68 -23.60
C ILE A 289 -23.02 -27.63 -23.15
N ALA A 290 -24.31 -27.86 -23.40
CA ALA A 290 -25.40 -27.02 -22.95
C ALA A 290 -25.51 -26.98 -21.42
N ARG A 291 -25.41 -28.12 -20.73
CA ARG A 291 -25.38 -28.17 -19.25
C ARG A 291 -24.19 -27.39 -18.69
N TYR A 292 -23.02 -27.52 -19.31
CA TYR A 292 -21.86 -26.70 -18.98
C TYR A 292 -22.10 -25.21 -19.21
N ALA A 293 -22.64 -24.81 -20.36
CA ALA A 293 -22.91 -23.42 -20.69
C ALA A 293 -23.87 -22.77 -19.68
N ILE A 294 -24.98 -23.44 -19.37
CA ILE A 294 -25.97 -22.98 -18.36
C ILE A 294 -25.30 -22.78 -16.99
N GLY A 295 -24.51 -23.78 -16.55
CA GLY A 295 -23.78 -23.70 -15.29
C GLY A 295 -22.75 -22.55 -15.29
N ARG A 296 -22.01 -22.39 -16.37
CA ARG A 296 -21.00 -21.33 -16.55
C ARG A 296 -21.60 -19.93 -16.51
N PHE A 297 -22.77 -19.73 -17.10
CA PHE A 297 -23.40 -18.41 -17.18
C PHE A 297 -24.19 -18.02 -15.92
N ASN A 298 -24.81 -18.99 -15.23
CA ASN A 298 -25.78 -18.72 -14.18
C ASN A 298 -25.47 -19.39 -12.82
N ALA A 299 -24.45 -20.25 -12.75
CA ALA A 299 -24.09 -21.03 -11.55
C ALA A 299 -25.28 -21.85 -10.98
N VAL A 300 -26.13 -22.38 -11.87
CA VAL A 300 -27.31 -23.18 -11.51
C VAL A 300 -27.18 -24.64 -11.96
N ILE A 301 -27.85 -25.54 -11.24
CA ILE A 301 -28.03 -26.92 -11.68
C ILE A 301 -29.06 -26.95 -12.81
N THR A 302 -28.70 -27.64 -13.90
CA THR A 302 -29.55 -27.73 -15.08
C THR A 302 -30.63 -28.81 -14.89
N ASN A 303 -31.91 -28.41 -14.99
CA ASN A 303 -33.03 -29.35 -15.13
C ASN A 303 -33.42 -29.58 -16.60
N ASP A 304 -34.21 -30.62 -16.87
CA ASP A 304 -34.51 -31.04 -18.25
C ASP A 304 -35.32 -30.01 -19.04
N LYS A 305 -36.23 -29.27 -18.39
CA LYS A 305 -37.00 -28.20 -19.04
C LYS A 305 -36.08 -27.06 -19.49
N MET A 306 -35.15 -26.68 -18.61
CA MET A 306 -34.13 -25.66 -18.88
C MET A 306 -33.21 -26.09 -20.02
N LEU A 307 -32.74 -27.34 -19.99
CA LEU A 307 -31.87 -27.90 -21.02
C LEU A 307 -32.53 -27.89 -22.40
N LYS A 308 -33.76 -28.42 -22.51
CA LYS A 308 -34.49 -28.48 -23.79
C LYS A 308 -34.67 -27.08 -24.39
N ARG A 309 -35.10 -26.12 -23.58
CA ARG A 309 -35.29 -24.73 -24.00
C ARG A 309 -33.97 -24.11 -24.48
N TYR A 310 -32.89 -24.28 -23.72
CA TYR A 310 -31.60 -23.70 -24.06
C TYR A 310 -31.00 -24.31 -25.34
N ILE A 311 -31.13 -25.62 -25.54
CA ILE A 311 -30.71 -26.28 -26.78
C ILE A 311 -31.52 -25.76 -27.96
N GLN A 312 -32.84 -25.60 -27.82
CA GLN A 312 -33.68 -25.06 -28.88
C GLN A 312 -33.24 -23.65 -29.31
N GLU A 313 -32.97 -22.77 -28.35
CA GLU A 313 -32.47 -21.41 -28.60
C GLU A 313 -31.07 -21.45 -29.25
N THR A 314 -30.15 -22.23 -28.69
CA THR A 314 -28.78 -22.38 -29.20
C THR A 314 -28.76 -22.91 -30.63
N MET A 315 -29.53 -23.95 -30.94
CA MET A 315 -29.59 -24.52 -32.29
C MET A 315 -30.15 -23.51 -33.28
N ALA A 316 -31.22 -22.78 -32.90
CA ALA A 316 -31.81 -21.75 -33.75
C ALA A 316 -30.86 -20.58 -34.02
N GLU A 317 -30.13 -20.08 -33.01
CA GLU A 317 -29.11 -19.02 -33.16
C GLU A 317 -27.98 -19.41 -34.11
N ASN A 318 -27.66 -20.71 -34.18
CA ASN A 318 -26.61 -21.25 -35.04
C ASN A 318 -27.14 -21.74 -36.40
N GLY A 319 -28.42 -21.52 -36.72
CA GLY A 319 -29.01 -21.88 -38.01
C GLY A 319 -29.32 -23.37 -38.19
N TYR A 320 -29.38 -24.14 -37.10
CA TYR A 320 -29.69 -25.57 -37.13
C TYR A 320 -31.10 -25.86 -36.62
N ALA A 321 -31.73 -26.92 -37.15
CA ALA A 321 -32.97 -27.44 -36.58
C ALA A 321 -32.72 -28.01 -35.18
N TYR A 322 -33.67 -27.84 -34.25
CA TYR A 322 -33.55 -28.30 -32.85
C TYR A 322 -33.12 -29.77 -32.70
N LYS A 323 -33.54 -30.65 -33.62
CA LYS A 323 -33.25 -32.10 -33.62
C LYS A 323 -32.21 -32.53 -34.67
N ALA A 324 -31.42 -31.59 -35.21
CA ALA A 324 -30.34 -31.95 -36.12
C ALA A 324 -29.40 -32.97 -35.45
N TRP A 325 -29.05 -34.04 -36.17
CA TRP A 325 -28.11 -35.08 -35.71
C TRP A 325 -28.53 -35.85 -34.43
N GLU A 326 -29.83 -35.94 -34.16
CA GLU A 326 -30.36 -36.71 -33.03
C GLU A 326 -30.14 -38.23 -33.19
N LYS A 327 -29.60 -38.88 -32.15
CA LYS A 327 -29.48 -40.33 -31.97
C LYS A 327 -29.78 -40.68 -30.51
N ASN A 328 -30.71 -41.60 -30.27
CA ASN A 328 -31.08 -42.06 -28.92
C ASN A 328 -31.41 -40.89 -27.95
N ASN A 329 -32.21 -39.91 -28.39
CA ASN A 329 -32.58 -38.70 -27.65
C ASN A 329 -31.42 -37.75 -27.29
N LEU A 330 -30.23 -37.96 -27.88
CA LEU A 330 -29.05 -37.12 -27.73
C LEU A 330 -28.64 -36.54 -29.08
N ILE A 331 -28.09 -35.34 -29.11
CA ILE A 331 -27.69 -34.66 -30.34
C ILE A 331 -26.19 -34.75 -30.48
N TYR A 332 -25.70 -35.36 -31.57
CA TYR A 332 -24.29 -35.55 -31.87
C TYR A 332 -23.89 -34.78 -33.11
N PRO A 333 -23.44 -33.52 -33.00
CA PRO A 333 -22.97 -32.77 -34.14
C PRO A 333 -21.79 -33.48 -34.81
N PRO A 334 -21.72 -33.49 -36.16
CA PRO A 334 -20.59 -34.06 -36.89
C PRO A 334 -19.25 -33.44 -36.44
N GLU A 335 -18.17 -34.20 -36.61
CA GLU A 335 -16.82 -33.71 -36.36
C GLU A 335 -16.55 -32.42 -37.14
N GLY A 336 -15.95 -31.43 -36.47
CA GLY A 336 -15.66 -30.11 -37.04
C GLY A 336 -16.82 -29.12 -36.97
N THR A 337 -18.01 -29.52 -36.51
CA THR A 337 -19.14 -28.59 -36.31
C THR A 337 -18.81 -27.60 -35.20
N VAL A 338 -18.97 -26.31 -35.47
CA VAL A 338 -18.81 -25.25 -34.47
C VAL A 338 -20.18 -24.72 -34.07
N ILE A 339 -20.47 -24.69 -32.77
CA ILE A 339 -21.69 -24.09 -32.22
C ILE A 339 -21.30 -23.02 -31.22
N LYS A 340 -21.90 -21.84 -31.37
CA LYS A 340 -21.83 -20.73 -30.44
C LYS A 340 -22.88 -20.88 -29.35
N PHE A 341 -22.43 -20.94 -28.09
CA PHE A 341 -23.27 -20.99 -26.91
C PHE A 341 -23.35 -19.60 -26.29
N SER A 342 -24.50 -18.94 -26.44
CA SER A 342 -24.77 -17.60 -25.90
C SER A 342 -25.37 -17.67 -24.49
N ARG A 343 -25.24 -16.60 -23.71
CA ARG A 343 -25.95 -16.48 -22.45
C ARG A 343 -27.47 -16.43 -22.71
N PRO A 344 -28.29 -17.22 -22.01
CA PRO A 344 -29.74 -17.20 -22.22
C PRO A 344 -30.39 -16.03 -21.48
N ASP A 345 -31.21 -15.25 -22.19
CA ASP A 345 -31.97 -14.11 -21.64
C ASP A 345 -33.05 -14.53 -20.63
N ASN A 346 -33.41 -15.82 -20.63
CA ASN A 346 -34.56 -16.39 -19.92
C ASN A 346 -34.24 -17.12 -18.59
N LEU A 347 -32.98 -17.04 -18.11
CA LEU A 347 -32.55 -17.62 -16.82
C LEU A 347 -32.54 -16.56 -15.71
N SER A 348 -33.12 -16.88 -14.55
CA SER A 348 -33.39 -15.92 -13.47
C SER A 348 -32.13 -15.28 -12.85
N LYS A 349 -32.35 -14.09 -12.26
CA LYS A 349 -31.36 -13.08 -11.89
C LYS A 349 -30.51 -13.34 -10.62
N ALA A 350 -30.71 -14.41 -9.85
CA ALA A 350 -30.43 -14.33 -8.40
C ALA A 350 -29.18 -15.07 -7.83
N ALA A 351 -28.65 -16.13 -8.47
CA ALA A 351 -27.62 -16.99 -7.82
C ALA A 351 -26.18 -16.82 -8.34
N ALA A 352 -25.98 -16.23 -9.52
CA ALA A 352 -24.67 -16.17 -10.17
C ALA A 352 -23.66 -15.30 -9.40
N ASP A 353 -24.11 -14.21 -8.77
CA ASP A 353 -23.22 -13.25 -8.10
C ASP A 353 -22.69 -13.75 -6.75
N SER A 354 -23.40 -14.67 -6.08
CA SER A 354 -23.03 -15.19 -4.75
C SER A 354 -22.41 -16.59 -4.76
N ILE A 355 -22.52 -17.35 -5.87
CA ILE A 355 -22.01 -18.73 -5.96
C ILE A 355 -21.07 -18.92 -7.16
N GLY A 356 -21.06 -18.01 -8.15
CA GLY A 356 -20.31 -18.16 -9.40
C GLY A 356 -18.80 -18.33 -9.23
N ALA A 357 -18.19 -17.67 -8.24
CA ALA A 357 -16.77 -17.84 -7.94
C ALA A 357 -16.46 -19.26 -7.42
N ALA A 358 -17.30 -19.79 -6.53
CA ALA A 358 -17.17 -21.15 -6.03
C ALA A 358 -17.44 -22.18 -7.13
N TRP A 359 -18.46 -21.96 -7.97
CA TRP A 359 -18.76 -22.82 -9.11
C TRP A 359 -17.57 -22.91 -10.08
N LYS A 360 -16.98 -21.76 -10.43
CA LYS A 360 -15.79 -21.70 -11.30
C LYS A 360 -14.61 -22.43 -10.67
N TYR A 361 -14.38 -22.21 -9.37
CA TYR A 361 -13.32 -22.90 -8.66
C TYR A 361 -13.47 -24.42 -8.73
N TRP A 362 -14.61 -24.96 -8.32
CA TRP A 362 -14.83 -26.40 -8.30
C TRP A 362 -14.82 -27.04 -9.70
N THR A 363 -15.29 -26.35 -10.74
CA THR A 363 -15.21 -26.89 -12.10
C THR A 363 -13.80 -26.89 -12.68
N THR A 364 -12.87 -26.08 -12.16
CA THR A 364 -11.47 -26.05 -12.60
C THR A 364 -10.58 -27.11 -11.97
N ILE A 365 -11.05 -27.84 -10.95
CA ILE A 365 -10.23 -28.87 -10.27
C ILE A 365 -10.15 -30.18 -11.07
N VAL A 366 -10.86 -30.31 -12.17
CA VAL A 366 -10.78 -31.47 -13.06
C VAL A 366 -10.19 -31.04 -14.40
N SER A 367 -9.42 -31.93 -15.04
CA SER A 367 -8.77 -31.63 -16.32
C SER A 367 -9.73 -31.51 -17.51
N ASP A 368 -11.02 -31.71 -17.28
CA ASP A 368 -12.09 -31.63 -18.28
C ASP A 368 -12.64 -30.20 -18.35
N SER A 369 -12.35 -29.50 -19.44
CA SER A 369 -12.68 -28.08 -19.62
C SER A 369 -14.18 -27.78 -19.66
N VAL A 370 -15.02 -28.81 -19.82
CA VAL A 370 -16.50 -28.69 -19.87
C VAL A 370 -17.19 -29.44 -18.73
N ALA A 371 -16.51 -29.61 -17.59
CA ALA A 371 -17.11 -30.14 -16.38
C ALA A 371 -18.12 -29.17 -15.75
N TYR A 372 -19.17 -29.69 -15.13
CA TYR A 372 -20.26 -28.87 -14.54
C TYR A 372 -20.89 -29.54 -13.32
N ILE A 373 -21.43 -28.71 -12.43
CA ILE A 373 -22.07 -29.18 -11.19
C ILE A 373 -23.48 -29.73 -11.50
N THR A 374 -23.76 -30.94 -11.01
CA THR A 374 -25.05 -31.63 -11.16
C THR A 374 -25.88 -31.65 -9.88
N GLU A 375 -25.26 -31.55 -8.71
CA GLU A 375 -25.95 -31.54 -7.41
C GLU A 375 -25.20 -30.66 -6.39
N PHE A 376 -25.92 -29.91 -5.57
CA PHE A 376 -25.37 -29.05 -4.50
C PHE A 376 -25.55 -29.70 -3.14
N TYR A 377 -24.92 -29.12 -2.11
CA TYR A 377 -25.03 -29.60 -0.74
C TYR A 377 -26.45 -29.42 -0.18
N HIS A 378 -26.97 -30.46 0.48
CA HIS A 378 -28.24 -30.50 1.16
C HIS A 378 -28.07 -31.15 2.55
N GLU A 379 -28.13 -30.34 3.60
CA GLU A 379 -27.94 -30.82 4.99
C GLU A 379 -29.02 -31.82 5.43
N PHE A 380 -30.26 -31.59 4.99
CA PHE A 380 -31.43 -32.41 5.31
C PHE A 380 -32.13 -32.87 4.04
N ALA A 381 -32.77 -34.04 4.09
CA ALA A 381 -33.68 -34.46 3.04
C ALA A 381 -34.99 -33.67 3.11
N SER A 382 -35.57 -33.34 1.97
CA SER A 382 -36.90 -32.74 1.80
C SER A 382 -37.74 -33.60 0.84
N GLU A 383 -39.02 -33.25 0.65
CA GLU A 383 -39.92 -33.97 -0.27
C GLU A 383 -39.35 -34.11 -1.69
N ASN A 384 -38.53 -33.15 -2.14
CA ASN A 384 -38.01 -33.09 -3.50
C ASN A 384 -36.48 -33.23 -3.60
N GLN A 385 -35.76 -33.37 -2.47
CA GLN A 385 -34.29 -33.42 -2.46
C GLN A 385 -33.79 -34.42 -1.40
N ARG A 386 -32.87 -35.29 -1.80
CA ARG A 386 -32.17 -36.17 -0.85
C ARG A 386 -31.13 -35.38 -0.05
N GLN A 387 -30.78 -35.89 1.12
CA GLN A 387 -29.59 -35.41 1.83
C GLN A 387 -28.35 -35.63 0.96
N HIS A 388 -27.53 -34.58 0.81
CA HIS A 388 -26.35 -34.57 -0.03
C HIS A 388 -25.20 -33.83 0.66
N ASN A 389 -24.15 -34.57 1.04
CA ASN A 389 -23.09 -34.07 1.90
C ASN A 389 -21.95 -33.36 1.13
N GLY A 390 -22.17 -32.98 -0.12
CA GLY A 390 -21.12 -32.43 -0.99
C GLY A 390 -21.69 -31.76 -2.24
N ILE A 391 -20.84 -31.61 -3.25
CA ILE A 391 -21.25 -31.23 -4.61
C ILE A 391 -20.88 -32.36 -5.58
N ASP A 392 -21.71 -32.58 -6.59
CA ASP A 392 -21.43 -33.53 -7.66
C ASP A 392 -20.95 -32.79 -8.89
N LEU A 393 -19.73 -33.09 -9.34
CA LEU A 393 -19.10 -32.49 -10.51
C LEU A 393 -19.06 -33.52 -11.65
N ALA A 394 -19.97 -33.39 -12.60
CA ALA A 394 -20.00 -34.25 -13.78
C ALA A 394 -18.81 -33.95 -14.70
N SER A 395 -18.12 -35.02 -15.10
CA SER A 395 -16.93 -34.96 -15.95
C SER A 395 -16.74 -36.29 -16.69
N ARG A 396 -15.93 -36.32 -17.76
CA ARG A 396 -15.63 -37.58 -18.45
C ARG A 396 -14.92 -38.56 -17.50
N GLN A 397 -15.24 -39.84 -17.60
CA GLN A 397 -14.49 -40.89 -16.91
C GLN A 397 -13.02 -40.84 -17.33
N GLY A 398 -12.12 -41.01 -16.36
CA GLY A 398 -10.67 -40.91 -16.56
C GLY A 398 -10.11 -39.49 -16.52
N ALA A 399 -10.95 -38.44 -16.47
CA ALA A 399 -10.47 -37.07 -16.32
C ALA A 399 -9.68 -36.94 -15.00
N ARG A 400 -8.55 -36.21 -15.02
CA ARG A 400 -7.70 -36.06 -13.83
C ARG A 400 -8.36 -35.11 -12.85
N ILE A 401 -8.44 -35.51 -11.60
CA ILE A 401 -8.76 -34.66 -10.45
C ILE A 401 -7.44 -34.04 -9.99
N LEU A 402 -7.39 -32.72 -9.92
CA LEU A 402 -6.23 -31.93 -9.56
C LEU A 402 -6.32 -31.51 -8.10
N ALA A 403 -5.18 -31.47 -7.41
CA ALA A 403 -5.09 -31.01 -6.04
C ALA A 403 -5.48 -29.52 -5.95
N PRO A 404 -6.55 -29.15 -5.22
CA PRO A 404 -6.96 -27.76 -5.05
C PRO A 404 -5.97 -26.88 -4.27
N PHE A 405 -5.06 -27.47 -3.50
CA PHE A 405 -4.07 -26.79 -2.66
C PHE A 405 -3.01 -27.79 -2.17
N ALA A 406 -1.91 -27.27 -1.60
CA ALA A 406 -0.90 -28.09 -0.95
C ALA A 406 -1.46 -28.78 0.30
N ALA A 407 -1.33 -30.10 0.37
CA ALA A 407 -1.92 -30.91 1.45
C ALA A 407 -1.28 -32.29 1.56
N LYS A 408 -1.59 -32.99 2.66
CA LYS A 408 -1.29 -34.42 2.81
C LYS A 408 -2.48 -35.24 2.31
N ALA A 409 -2.24 -36.16 1.38
CA ALA A 409 -3.26 -37.04 0.82
C ALA A 409 -3.47 -38.29 1.69
N TRP A 410 -4.71 -38.72 1.77
CA TRP A 410 -5.15 -39.94 2.44
C TRP A 410 -6.20 -40.62 1.58
N THR A 411 -6.13 -41.92 1.44
CA THR A 411 -7.04 -42.72 0.63
C THR A 411 -7.97 -43.52 1.52
N SER A 412 -9.13 -43.87 0.97
CA SER A 412 -10.10 -44.75 1.63
C SER A 412 -10.93 -45.45 0.56
N LYS A 413 -11.64 -46.50 0.96
CA LYS A 413 -12.64 -47.14 0.12
C LYS A 413 -13.84 -47.57 0.95
N ASP A 414 -15.03 -47.23 0.50
CA ASP A 414 -16.27 -47.74 1.09
C ASP A 414 -17.32 -48.03 -0.01
N GLU A 415 -18.39 -48.74 0.38
CA GLU A 415 -19.44 -49.17 -0.56
C GLU A 415 -20.13 -48.00 -1.25
N ARG A 416 -20.35 -46.90 -0.52
CA ARG A 416 -21.10 -45.75 -1.02
C ARG A 416 -20.22 -44.80 -1.83
N GLY A 417 -19.09 -44.38 -1.28
CA GLY A 417 -18.15 -43.44 -1.88
C GLY A 417 -17.17 -44.07 -2.86
N GLY A 418 -17.12 -45.40 -2.97
CA GLY A 418 -16.22 -46.08 -3.88
C GLY A 418 -14.77 -45.87 -3.49
N ILE A 419 -13.91 -45.56 -4.46
CA ILE A 419 -12.52 -45.16 -4.23
C ILE A 419 -12.48 -43.68 -3.87
N ILE A 420 -11.80 -43.37 -2.77
CA ILE A 420 -11.83 -42.05 -2.13
C ILE A 420 -10.41 -41.54 -1.93
N ILE A 421 -10.18 -40.26 -2.22
CA ILE A 421 -8.98 -39.53 -1.82
C ILE A 421 -9.35 -38.25 -1.07
N GLY A 422 -8.77 -38.05 0.10
CA GLY A 422 -8.93 -36.88 0.95
C GLY A 422 -7.64 -36.12 1.11
N LEU A 423 -7.69 -34.81 0.88
CA LEU A 423 -6.61 -33.88 1.11
C LEU A 423 -6.81 -33.18 2.44
N VAL A 424 -5.81 -33.28 3.30
CA VAL A 424 -5.84 -32.76 4.67
C VAL A 424 -4.75 -31.72 4.85
N ARG A 425 -5.14 -30.54 5.32
CA ARG A 425 -4.24 -29.48 5.81
C ARG A 425 -4.75 -28.94 7.15
N GLU A 426 -3.99 -28.08 7.83
CA GLU A 426 -4.16 -27.71 9.25
C GLU A 426 -5.61 -27.59 9.79
N LYS A 427 -6.54 -26.99 9.03
CA LYS A 427 -7.88 -26.63 9.52
C LYS A 427 -9.03 -27.30 8.76
N ASP A 428 -8.75 -27.92 7.62
CA ASP A 428 -9.78 -28.35 6.69
C ASP A 428 -9.38 -29.56 5.85
N VAL A 429 -10.41 -30.19 5.31
CA VAL A 429 -10.31 -31.38 4.48
C VAL A 429 -11.18 -31.22 3.23
N VAL A 430 -10.67 -31.68 2.09
CA VAL A 430 -11.44 -31.85 0.86
C VAL A 430 -11.33 -33.30 0.43
N ILE A 431 -12.46 -33.93 0.14
CA ILE A 431 -12.55 -35.35 -0.19
C ILE A 431 -13.19 -35.49 -1.55
N PHE A 432 -12.60 -36.34 -2.37
CA PHE A 432 -13.09 -36.76 -3.68
C PHE A 432 -13.50 -38.23 -3.58
N MET A 433 -14.73 -38.51 -3.97
CA MET A 433 -15.30 -39.86 -4.02
C MET A 433 -15.58 -40.26 -5.48
N HIS A 434 -15.93 -41.54 -5.66
CA HIS A 434 -16.23 -42.18 -6.94
C HIS A 434 -15.06 -42.20 -7.92
N CYS A 435 -13.81 -42.13 -7.43
CA CYS A 435 -12.64 -42.12 -8.28
C CYS A 435 -12.51 -43.45 -9.06
N ASP A 436 -11.95 -43.40 -10.26
CA ASP A 436 -11.63 -44.58 -11.06
C ASP A 436 -10.27 -45.15 -10.62
N GLN A 437 -9.26 -44.29 -10.54
CA GLN A 437 -7.90 -44.64 -10.11
C GLN A 437 -7.34 -43.57 -9.18
N LEU A 438 -6.49 -43.99 -8.24
CA LEU A 438 -5.67 -43.12 -7.41
C LEU A 438 -4.31 -42.93 -8.09
N LEU A 439 -3.85 -41.68 -8.17
CA LEU A 439 -2.54 -41.33 -8.75
C LEU A 439 -1.53 -40.96 -7.65
N TYR A 440 -1.91 -41.17 -6.39
CA TYR A 440 -1.19 -40.75 -5.19
C TYR A 440 -1.26 -41.82 -4.10
N LEU A 441 -0.30 -41.77 -3.17
CA LEU A 441 -0.17 -42.71 -2.05
C LEU A 441 -0.61 -42.11 -0.71
N ASP A 442 -0.97 -42.98 0.23
CA ASP A 442 -1.31 -42.61 1.60
C ASP A 442 -0.17 -41.87 2.30
N GLY A 443 -0.48 -40.68 2.80
CA GLY A 443 0.46 -39.85 3.53
C GLY A 443 1.43 -39.06 2.65
N GLN A 444 1.29 -39.10 1.32
CA GLN A 444 2.10 -38.30 0.40
C GLN A 444 1.67 -36.82 0.45
N GLU A 445 2.63 -35.90 0.35
CA GLU A 445 2.36 -34.48 0.17
C GLU A 445 2.09 -34.17 -1.31
N VAL A 446 1.10 -33.33 -1.57
CA VAL A 446 0.67 -32.91 -2.90
C VAL A 446 0.81 -31.39 -3.00
N MET A 447 1.10 -30.88 -4.19
CA MET A 447 1.12 -29.46 -4.52
C MET A 447 -0.15 -29.06 -5.30
N PRO A 448 -0.55 -27.76 -5.29
CA PRO A 448 -1.68 -27.31 -6.09
C PRO A 448 -1.46 -27.65 -7.58
N GLY A 449 -2.49 -28.20 -8.23
CA GLY A 449 -2.45 -28.60 -9.63
C GLY A 449 -1.96 -30.03 -9.88
N ASP A 450 -1.44 -30.73 -8.87
CA ASP A 450 -0.99 -32.11 -9.04
C ASP A 450 -2.17 -33.06 -9.33
N PRO A 451 -2.04 -34.00 -10.26
CA PRO A 451 -3.10 -34.97 -10.56
C PRO A 451 -3.18 -36.05 -9.46
N ILE A 452 -4.23 -36.02 -8.65
CA ILE A 452 -4.36 -36.87 -7.45
C ILE A 452 -5.14 -38.17 -7.67
N ALA A 453 -6.10 -38.14 -8.58
CA ALA A 453 -6.96 -39.27 -8.91
C ALA A 453 -7.58 -39.04 -10.29
N THR A 454 -8.38 -39.99 -10.77
CA THR A 454 -9.20 -39.84 -11.97
C THR A 454 -10.69 -39.97 -11.64
N VAL A 455 -11.53 -39.22 -12.36
CA VAL A 455 -12.99 -39.29 -12.27
C VAL A 455 -13.46 -40.68 -12.68
N GLY A 456 -14.35 -41.27 -11.90
CA GLY A 456 -14.83 -42.64 -12.12
C GLY A 456 -16.29 -42.84 -11.81
N THR A 457 -16.62 -44.12 -11.65
CA THR A 457 -17.96 -44.63 -11.35
C THR A 457 -17.94 -45.69 -10.26
N THR A 458 -16.94 -45.65 -9.37
CA THR A 458 -16.86 -46.59 -8.25
C THR A 458 -17.84 -46.22 -7.14
N GLY A 459 -18.35 -47.21 -6.40
CA GLY A 459 -19.35 -47.00 -5.36
C GLY A 459 -20.75 -46.74 -5.93
N HIS A 460 -21.58 -46.00 -5.19
CA HIS A 460 -22.97 -45.73 -5.56
C HIS A 460 -23.07 -44.47 -6.43
N THR A 461 -23.13 -44.65 -7.74
CA THR A 461 -23.19 -43.57 -8.73
C THR A 461 -24.16 -43.88 -9.87
N THR A 462 -24.70 -42.84 -10.51
CA THR A 462 -25.54 -42.93 -11.71
C THR A 462 -24.79 -42.64 -13.01
N GLY A 463 -23.52 -42.20 -12.91
CA GLY A 463 -22.67 -41.87 -14.06
C GLY A 463 -21.35 -41.21 -13.66
N PRO A 464 -20.41 -41.01 -14.59
CA PRO A 464 -19.11 -40.44 -14.28
C PRO A 464 -19.18 -39.03 -13.65
N HIS A 465 -18.72 -38.90 -12.40
CA HIS A 465 -18.62 -37.63 -11.69
C HIS A 465 -17.63 -37.70 -10.52
N ALA A 466 -17.15 -36.55 -10.06
CA ALA A 466 -16.44 -36.42 -8.79
C ALA A 466 -17.40 -35.89 -7.72
N HIS A 467 -17.66 -36.68 -6.68
CA HIS A 467 -18.40 -36.19 -5.51
C HIS A 467 -17.42 -35.56 -4.52
N ILE A 468 -17.60 -34.27 -4.26
CA ILE A 468 -16.67 -33.44 -3.50
C ILE A 468 -17.28 -33.08 -2.17
N VAL A 469 -16.66 -33.54 -1.09
CA VAL A 469 -17.05 -33.24 0.29
C VAL A 469 -16.00 -32.33 0.92
N THR A 470 -16.43 -31.27 1.57
CA THR A 470 -15.53 -30.41 2.36
C THR A 470 -15.83 -30.52 3.84
N GLY A 471 -14.83 -30.23 4.67
CA GLY A 471 -14.99 -30.32 6.11
C GLY A 471 -14.00 -29.50 6.90
N LEU A 472 -14.37 -29.22 8.16
CA LEU A 472 -13.51 -28.56 9.14
C LEU A 472 -12.97 -29.60 10.12
N ILE A 473 -11.65 -29.57 10.35
CA ILE A 473 -10.99 -30.47 11.29
C ILE A 473 -11.44 -30.14 12.71
N SER A 474 -11.89 -31.16 13.44
CA SER A 474 -12.39 -31.00 14.80
C SER A 474 -12.20 -32.29 15.60
N LYS A 475 -11.77 -32.17 16.85
CA LYS A 475 -11.68 -33.31 17.79
C LYS A 475 -13.03 -34.01 17.98
N ASN A 476 -14.13 -33.27 17.84
CA ASN A 476 -15.51 -33.74 17.95
C ASN A 476 -16.15 -33.98 16.56
N GLY A 477 -15.34 -34.20 15.52
CA GLY A 477 -15.82 -34.56 14.19
C GLY A 477 -16.45 -35.96 14.17
N ASN A 478 -17.55 -36.10 13.44
CA ASN A 478 -18.27 -37.36 13.26
C ASN A 478 -17.83 -38.14 12.01
N LYS A 479 -16.98 -37.55 11.17
CA LYS A 479 -16.36 -38.20 10.01
C LYS A 479 -14.85 -38.29 10.18
N ARG A 480 -14.21 -39.23 9.48
CA ARG A 480 -12.77 -39.51 9.57
C ARG A 480 -12.18 -39.80 8.20
N ILE A 481 -10.98 -39.27 7.94
CA ILE A 481 -10.11 -39.68 6.83
C ILE A 481 -8.68 -39.78 7.37
N GLY A 482 -8.00 -40.89 7.09
CA GLY A 482 -6.71 -41.22 7.72
C GLY A 482 -6.79 -41.12 9.26
N ASN A 483 -5.94 -40.28 9.84
CA ASN A 483 -5.90 -40.03 11.29
C ASN A 483 -6.66 -38.77 11.75
N VAL A 484 -7.43 -38.13 10.87
CA VAL A 484 -8.08 -36.84 11.16
C VAL A 484 -9.59 -36.99 11.24
N LYS A 485 -10.18 -36.40 12.29
CA LYS A 485 -11.63 -36.25 12.46
C LYS A 485 -12.08 -34.87 11.98
N TYR A 486 -13.21 -34.82 11.28
CA TYR A 486 -13.76 -33.59 10.72
C TYR A 486 -15.28 -33.54 10.79
N LYS A 487 -15.85 -32.34 10.65
CA LYS A 487 -17.28 -32.08 10.44
C LYS A 487 -17.49 -31.62 9.02
N VAL A 488 -18.44 -32.24 8.31
CA VAL A 488 -18.80 -31.84 6.94
C VAL A 488 -19.36 -30.41 6.96
N ILE A 489 -18.98 -29.62 5.96
CA ILE A 489 -19.58 -28.31 5.70
C ILE A 489 -19.92 -28.20 4.21
N ASP A 490 -20.80 -27.27 3.86
CA ASP A 490 -21.14 -26.97 2.46
C ASP A 490 -19.87 -26.55 1.67
N PRO A 491 -19.54 -27.18 0.52
CA PRO A 491 -18.43 -26.78 -0.34
C PRO A 491 -18.46 -25.33 -0.82
N ILE A 492 -19.64 -24.73 -0.97
CA ILE A 492 -19.77 -23.30 -1.30
C ILE A 492 -19.37 -22.44 -0.10
N LYS A 493 -19.88 -22.77 1.09
CA LYS A 493 -19.48 -22.12 2.35
C LYS A 493 -17.98 -22.28 2.64
N TRP A 494 -17.42 -23.46 2.40
CA TRP A 494 -15.99 -23.74 2.53
C TRP A 494 -15.18 -22.83 1.61
N PHE A 495 -15.58 -22.66 0.34
CA PHE A 495 -14.90 -21.79 -0.60
C PHE A 495 -14.84 -20.34 -0.09
N TYR A 496 -15.95 -19.79 0.41
CA TYR A 496 -15.96 -18.41 0.93
C TYR A 496 -15.23 -18.24 2.26
N MET A 497 -15.09 -19.32 3.04
CA MET A 497 -14.33 -19.32 4.29
C MET A 497 -12.82 -19.30 4.05
N PHE A 498 -12.32 -20.10 3.11
CA PHE A 498 -10.88 -20.27 2.87
C PHE A 498 -10.34 -19.45 1.69
N LYS A 499 -11.21 -19.02 0.76
CA LYS A 499 -10.89 -18.26 -0.45
C LYS A 499 -9.66 -18.81 -1.20
N PRO A 500 -9.66 -20.11 -1.55
CA PRO A 500 -8.52 -20.71 -2.24
C PRO A 500 -8.33 -20.09 -3.63
N SER A 501 -7.08 -20.05 -4.09
CA SER A 501 -6.77 -19.77 -5.49
C SER A 501 -7.06 -21.01 -6.34
N SER A 502 -7.51 -20.81 -7.59
CA SER A 502 -7.61 -21.93 -8.54
C SER A 502 -6.24 -22.59 -8.72
N PRO A 503 -6.18 -23.93 -8.75
CA PRO A 503 -4.94 -24.69 -8.92
C PRO A 503 -4.29 -24.51 -10.29
#